data_AF-A0A2K6PP53-F1
#
_entry.id   AF-A0A2K6PP53-F1
#
_cell.length_a   1.000
_cell.length_b   1.000
_cell.length_c   1.000
_cell.angle_alpha   90.00
_cell.angle_beta   90.00
_cell.angle_gamma   90.00
#
_symmetry.space_group_name_H-M   'P 1'
#
loop_
_entity.id
_entity.type
_entity.pdbx_description
1 polymer ?
#
loop_
_entity_poly.entity_id
_entity_poly.type
_entity_poly.pdbx_seq_one_letter_code
_entity_poly.pdbx_strand_id
1 'polypeptide(L)'
;MATFHLALMQLQISSIKSDNVTQACISLPECFNSPYGTKYFPEYAEKIPGESTQKLSKVAKECSIYLIGGSIPEEDAGKLYNTCAVFGPDGT
;
A
#
# COMPACT_ATOMS: atom_id res chain seq x y z
N MET A 1 17.52 7.55 -15.85
CA MET A 1 17.56 7.87 -14.40
C MET A 1 16.36 7.19 -13.76
N ALA A 2 16.53 6.52 -12.63
CA ALA A 2 15.40 6.01 -11.87
C ALA A 2 14.80 7.14 -11.03
N THR A 3 13.49 7.37 -11.16
CA THR A 3 12.73 8.35 -10.38
C THR A 3 12.07 7.63 -9.21
N PHE A 4 12.14 8.17 -7.99
CA PHE A 4 11.40 7.65 -6.84
C PHE A 4 10.47 8.72 -6.27
N HIS A 5 9.35 8.28 -5.71
CA HIS A 5 8.33 9.16 -5.13
C HIS A 5 8.36 9.00 -3.61
N LEU A 6 8.48 10.10 -2.88
CA LEU A 6 8.47 10.14 -1.42
C LEU A 6 7.20 10.84 -0.94
N ALA A 7 6.39 10.15 -0.16
CA ALA A 7 5.25 10.73 0.55
C ALA A 7 5.56 10.81 2.06
N LEU A 8 5.32 11.96 2.67
CA LEU A 8 5.47 12.18 4.10
C LEU A 8 4.07 12.41 4.68
N MET A 9 3.55 11.43 5.43
CA MET A 9 2.33 11.63 6.23
C MET A 9 2.72 12.09 7.63
N GLN A 10 2.43 13.35 7.94
CA GLN A 10 2.62 13.87 9.28
C GLN A 10 1.49 13.40 10.18
N LEU A 11 1.82 12.55 11.17
CA LEU A 11 0.87 12.03 12.13
C LEU A 11 0.48 13.07 13.18
N GLN A 12 -0.64 12.80 13.87
CA GLN A 12 -1.11 13.62 14.98
C GLN A 12 -0.10 13.60 16.12
N ILE A 13 0.35 14.79 16.54
CA ILE A 13 1.27 14.96 17.66
C ILE A 13 0.46 14.99 18.96
N SER A 14 0.76 14.08 19.89
CA SER A 14 0.20 14.02 21.24
C SER A 14 1.13 14.65 22.28
N SER A 15 0.69 14.74 23.54
CA SER A 15 1.56 15.13 24.66
C SER A 15 2.56 14.05 25.08
N ILE A 16 2.39 12.81 24.58
CA ILE A 16 3.25 11.67 24.90
C ILE A 16 4.37 11.60 23.86
N LYS A 17 5.59 11.98 24.27
CA LYS A 17 6.74 12.09 23.37
C LYS A 17 7.10 10.77 22.68
N SER A 18 6.99 9.63 23.39
CA SER A 18 7.28 8.30 22.82
C SER A 18 6.35 7.95 21.66
N ASP A 19 5.08 8.33 21.76
CA ASP A 19 4.06 7.95 20.78
C ASP A 19 4.26 8.75 19.48
N ASN A 20 4.71 10.00 19.61
CA ASN A 20 5.01 10.88 18.49
C ASN A 20 6.22 10.42 17.65
N VAL A 21 7.10 9.60 18.21
CA VAL A 21 8.30 9.08 17.51
C VAL A 21 8.18 7.63 17.08
N THR A 22 7.15 6.91 17.54
CA THR A 22 6.99 5.46 17.29
C THR A 22 5.95 5.14 16.23
N GLN A 23 5.01 6.05 15.96
CA GLN A 23 4.03 5.82 14.91
C GLN A 23 4.56 6.32 13.56
N ALA A 24 4.52 5.44 12.55
CA ALA A 24 4.78 5.79 11.16
C ALA A 24 3.67 5.25 10.26
N CYS A 25 3.22 6.08 9.33
CA CYS A 25 2.22 5.75 8.32
C CYS A 25 2.79 6.10 6.94
N ILE A 26 2.74 5.16 6.01
CA ILE A 26 3.23 5.34 4.64
C ILE A 26 2.07 5.11 3.67
N SER A 27 2.00 5.92 2.62
CA SER A 27 1.06 5.71 1.51
C SER A 27 1.82 5.56 0.19
N LEU A 28 1.51 4.50 -0.55
CA LEU A 28 1.97 4.34 -1.93
C LEU A 28 1.04 5.07 -2.92
N PRO A 29 1.50 5.34 -4.16
CA PRO A 29 0.67 5.94 -5.21
C PRO A 29 -0.42 4.99 -5.78
N GLU A 30 -1.33 5.56 -6.57
CA GLU A 30 -2.31 4.82 -7.37
C GLU A 30 -1.62 3.92 -8.42
N CYS A 31 -2.15 2.71 -8.64
CA CYS A 31 -1.65 1.71 -9.59
C CYS A 31 -0.13 1.53 -9.53
N PHE A 32 0.46 1.53 -8.32
CA PHE A 32 1.92 1.57 -8.18
C PHE A 32 2.62 0.33 -8.75
N ASN A 33 1.91 -0.80 -8.87
CA ASN A 33 2.45 -2.07 -9.32
C ASN A 33 2.38 -2.28 -10.85
N SER A 34 1.80 -1.35 -11.60
CA SER A 34 1.54 -1.53 -13.03
C SER A 34 1.54 -0.21 -13.83
N PRO A 35 1.71 -0.26 -15.17
CA PRO A 35 1.48 0.91 -16.00
C PRO A 35 0.01 1.36 -15.92
N TYR A 36 -0.22 2.65 -15.67
CA TYR A 36 -1.58 3.16 -15.58
C TYR A 36 -2.29 3.15 -16.93
N GLY A 37 -3.45 2.49 -16.98
CA GLY A 37 -4.34 2.47 -18.14
C GLY A 37 -5.24 1.24 -18.14
N THR A 38 -6.53 1.44 -18.44
CA THR A 38 -7.56 0.39 -18.39
C THR A 38 -7.25 -0.82 -19.25
N LYS A 39 -6.49 -0.65 -20.34
CA LYS A 39 -6.02 -1.73 -21.22
C LYS A 39 -5.02 -2.68 -20.56
N TYR A 40 -4.31 -2.23 -19.52
CA TYR A 40 -3.32 -3.03 -18.79
C TYR A 40 -3.94 -3.76 -17.60
N PHE A 41 -5.09 -3.32 -17.09
CA PHE A 41 -5.69 -3.91 -15.89
C PHE A 41 -5.93 -5.42 -16.01
N PRO A 42 -6.43 -5.99 -17.13
CA PRO A 42 -6.61 -7.44 -17.22
C PRO A 42 -5.30 -8.25 -17.13
N GLU A 43 -4.17 -7.67 -17.54
CA GLU A 43 -2.87 -8.34 -17.56
C GLU A 43 -2.17 -8.28 -16.20
N TYR A 44 -2.31 -7.15 -15.50
CA TYR A 44 -1.63 -6.89 -14.23
C TYR A 44 -2.53 -7.08 -13.01
N ALA A 45 -3.81 -7.44 -13.20
CA ALA A 45 -4.72 -7.64 -12.09
C ALA A 45 -4.36 -8.89 -11.28
N GLU A 46 -4.38 -8.72 -9.97
CA GLU A 46 -4.14 -9.77 -9.01
C GLU A 46 -5.41 -10.04 -8.21
N LYS A 47 -5.61 -11.28 -7.77
CA LYS A 47 -6.56 -11.56 -6.69
C LYS A 47 -6.02 -11.02 -5.38
N ILE A 48 -6.88 -10.58 -4.48
CA ILE A 48 -6.48 -10.24 -3.11
C ILE A 48 -6.97 -11.34 -2.16
N PRO A 49 -6.08 -12.03 -1.42
CA PRO A 49 -4.63 -11.82 -1.33
C PRO A 49 -3.85 -12.37 -2.54
N GLY A 50 -2.87 -11.60 -3.01
CA GLY A 50 -1.97 -11.88 -4.13
C GLY A 50 -0.53 -11.40 -3.87
N GLU A 51 0.32 -11.44 -4.89
CA GLU A 51 1.77 -11.16 -4.78
C GLU A 51 2.04 -9.78 -4.17
N SER A 52 1.39 -8.74 -4.71
CA SER A 52 1.54 -7.36 -4.27
C SER A 52 1.09 -7.20 -2.82
N THR A 53 -0.13 -7.65 -2.47
CA THR A 53 -0.67 -7.51 -1.11
C THR A 53 0.11 -8.32 -0.07
N GLN A 54 0.66 -9.49 -0.43
CA GLN A 54 1.48 -10.29 0.48
C GLN A 54 2.82 -9.62 0.78
N LYS A 55 3.46 -9.02 -0.24
CA LYS A 55 4.68 -8.24 -0.06
C LYS A 55 4.42 -7.02 0.82
N LEU A 56 3.32 -6.30 0.60
CA LEU A 56 2.94 -5.13 1.40
C LEU A 56 2.65 -5.50 2.86
N SER A 57 1.86 -6.55 3.11
CA SER A 57 1.60 -7.09 4.44
C SER A 57 2.90 -7.42 5.20
N LYS A 58 3.84 -8.10 4.52
CA LYS A 58 5.14 -8.44 5.10
C LYS A 58 5.95 -7.20 5.46
N VAL A 59 6.02 -6.20 4.57
CA VAL A 59 6.75 -4.95 4.83
C VAL A 59 6.13 -4.16 5.98
N ALA A 60 4.80 -4.06 6.02
CA ALA A 60 4.09 -3.38 7.11
C ALA A 60 4.46 -3.98 8.48
N LYS A 61 4.50 -5.32 8.55
CA LYS A 61 4.93 -6.07 9.74
C LYS A 61 6.41 -5.85 10.09
N GLU A 62 7.31 -6.01 9.12
CA GLU A 62 8.76 -5.89 9.35
C GLU A 62 9.17 -4.49 9.79
N CYS A 63 8.49 -3.45 9.27
CA CYS A 63 8.73 -2.07 9.64
C CYS A 63 7.88 -1.60 10.84
N SER A 64 6.91 -2.41 11.31
CA SER A 64 5.95 -2.04 12.37
C SER A 64 5.22 -0.73 12.07
N ILE A 65 4.71 -0.58 10.86
CA ILE A 65 4.05 0.64 10.35
C ILE A 65 2.62 0.37 9.89
N TYR A 66 1.82 1.43 9.83
CA TYR A 66 0.62 1.41 9.00
C TYR A 66 1.02 1.67 7.54
N LEU A 67 0.56 0.83 6.62
CA LEU A 67 0.88 0.94 5.20
C LEU A 67 -0.41 1.03 4.39
N ILE A 68 -0.68 2.21 3.84
CA ILE A 68 -1.68 2.41 2.80
C ILE A 68 -1.03 1.97 1.49
N GLY A 69 -1.42 0.80 0.97
CA GLY A 69 -0.82 0.14 -0.17
C GLY A 69 -1.03 0.83 -1.52
N GLY A 70 -1.38 2.11 -1.55
CA GLY A 70 -1.74 2.81 -2.78
C GLY A 70 -2.91 2.09 -3.44
N SER A 71 -2.87 1.89 -4.75
CA SER A 71 -3.81 0.96 -5.36
C SER A 71 -3.18 0.03 -6.38
N ILE A 72 -3.84 -1.10 -6.63
CA ILE A 72 -3.48 -2.08 -7.65
C ILE A 72 -4.74 -2.50 -8.43
N PRO A 73 -4.61 -2.95 -9.69
CA PRO A 73 -5.71 -3.63 -10.36
C PRO A 73 -6.02 -4.95 -9.63
N GLU A 74 -7.26 -5.11 -9.20
CA GLU A 74 -7.77 -6.33 -8.55
C GLU A 74 -8.69 -7.09 -9.50
N GLU A 75 -8.55 -8.41 -9.56
CA GLU A 75 -9.53 -9.31 -10.19
C GLU A 75 -10.35 -10.02 -9.11
N ASP A 76 -11.66 -9.80 -9.12
CA ASP A 76 -12.60 -10.56 -8.30
C ASP A 76 -13.86 -10.93 -9.09
N ALA A 77 -14.19 -12.21 -9.10
CA ALA A 77 -15.31 -12.80 -9.82
C ALA A 77 -15.42 -12.35 -11.29
N GLY A 78 -14.29 -12.25 -12.00
CA GLY A 78 -14.24 -11.84 -13.41
C GLY A 78 -14.48 -10.33 -13.64
N LYS A 79 -14.51 -9.53 -12.58
CA LYS A 79 -14.57 -8.07 -12.63
C LYS A 79 -13.21 -7.49 -12.21
N LEU A 80 -12.93 -6.30 -12.73
CA LEU A 80 -11.71 -5.56 -12.43
C LEU A 80 -12.02 -4.35 -11.56
N TYR A 81 -11.23 -4.16 -10.52
CA TYR A 81 -11.33 -3.04 -9.59
C TYR A 81 -9.99 -2.33 -9.47
N ASN A 82 -10.04 -1.06 -9.08
CA ASN A 82 -8.87 -0.31 -8.66
C ASN A 82 -8.89 -0.28 -7.14
N THR A 83 -8.07 -1.11 -6.50
CA THR A 83 -8.25 -1.46 -5.08
C THR A 83 -7.07 -0.98 -4.24
N CYS A 84 -7.41 -0.28 -3.16
CA CYS A 84 -6.47 0.17 -2.13
C CYS A 84 -6.56 -0.74 -0.90
N ALA A 85 -5.51 -1.55 -0.67
CA ALA A 85 -5.37 -2.37 0.52
C ALA A 85 -4.56 -1.63 1.59
N VAL A 86 -5.01 -1.68 2.84
CA VAL A 86 -4.34 -1.05 3.98
C VAL A 86 -3.93 -2.12 4.96
N PHE A 87 -2.68 -2.05 5.42
CA PHE A 87 -2.09 -3.02 6.34
C PHE A 87 -1.70 -2.38 7.66
N GLY A 88 -1.97 -3.10 8.75
CA GLY A 88 -1.56 -2.74 10.09
C GLY A 88 -0.09 -3.09 10.41
N PRO A 89 0.44 -2.61 11.54
CA PRO A 89 1.82 -2.86 11.99
C PRO A 89 2.16 -4.33 12.25
N ASP A 90 1.18 -5.21 12.37
CA ASP A 90 1.33 -6.66 12.51
C ASP A 90 1.21 -7.41 11.17
N GLY A 91 0.90 -6.69 10.10
CA GLY A 91 0.73 -7.18 8.74
C GLY A 91 -0.70 -7.59 8.37
N THR A 92 -1.71 -7.36 9.22
CA THR A 92 -3.12 -7.64 8.88
C THR A 92 -3.71 -6.59 7.95
#